data_AF-A0AAD9KHZ4-F1
#
_entry.id   AF-A0AAD9KHZ4-F1
#
_cell.length_a   1.000
_cell.length_b   1.000
_cell.length_c   1.000
_cell.angle_alpha   90.00
_cell.angle_beta   90.00
_cell.angle_gamma   90.00
#
_symmetry.space_group_name_H-M   'P 1'
#
loop_
_entity.id
_entity.type
_entity.pdbx_description
1 polymer ?
#
loop_
_entity_poly.entity_id
_entity_poly.type
_entity_poly.pdbx_seq_one_letter_code
_entity_poly.pdbx_strand_id
1 'polypeptide(L)'
;MLAKTYNLDCDLVYQRQWRRTPVSVASIQDYLSKISKRSWVLHECLERVPEDIDAMRGLLEYGLQGTDLEALIAIGKGEDGGRFILCEREEVYESTDGYGVEELMTSTEEATRNRREELLAQVNFDNLTLAQRELCRARLRLLQFSDRLLTYEEVLGGPHAAGERYDHRFFEKFRSENIVRLAVNYARAAAALTLRQLLPSLSGSCCPDSQAAAALTLRQLLPSLSGSCCPDSQAAAALTLRQLLPSLSGSCCPDSQAAAALTLRQLLP
;
A
#
# COMPACT_ATOMS: atom_id res chain seq x y z
N MET A 1 24.47 -23.24 22.11
CA MET A 1 23.25 -22.73 22.78
C MET A 1 22.63 -23.84 23.62
N LEU A 2 22.46 -23.61 24.93
CA LEU A 2 21.98 -24.60 25.92
C LEU A 2 20.58 -25.19 25.61
N ALA A 3 19.71 -24.49 24.87
CA ALA A 3 18.34 -24.96 24.63
C ALA A 3 18.27 -26.21 23.71
N LYS A 4 19.14 -26.29 22.68
CA LYS A 4 19.21 -27.45 21.78
C LYS A 4 19.68 -28.72 22.50
N THR A 5 20.52 -28.57 23.53
CA THR A 5 21.01 -29.70 24.34
C THR A 5 19.96 -30.26 25.31
N TYR A 6 18.86 -29.53 25.56
CA TYR A 6 17.79 -29.93 26.49
C TYR A 6 16.43 -30.19 25.81
N ASN A 7 16.40 -30.31 24.47
CA ASN A 7 15.17 -30.56 23.70
C ASN A 7 14.03 -29.54 23.95
N LEU A 8 14.41 -28.29 24.24
CA LEU A 8 13.49 -27.17 24.47
C LEU A 8 13.13 -26.52 23.14
N ASP A 9 11.85 -26.13 22.98
CA ASP A 9 11.36 -25.40 21.80
C ASP A 9 12.10 -24.06 21.66
N CYS A 10 13.09 -24.05 20.76
CA CYS A 10 13.94 -22.88 20.53
C CYS A 10 13.15 -21.72 19.91
N ASP A 11 12.02 -21.99 19.24
CA ASP A 11 11.19 -20.95 18.64
C ASP A 11 10.72 -19.96 19.72
N LEU A 12 10.34 -20.44 20.91
CA LEU A 12 9.82 -19.55 21.97
C LEU A 12 10.84 -18.48 22.42
N VAL A 13 12.13 -18.79 22.36
CA VAL A 13 13.20 -17.83 22.69
C VAL A 13 13.28 -16.77 21.60
N TYR A 14 13.36 -17.20 20.33
CA TYR A 14 13.45 -16.28 19.20
C TYR A 14 12.17 -15.47 19.00
N GLN A 15 10.99 -16.04 19.23
CA GLN A 15 9.71 -15.33 19.20
C GLN A 15 9.67 -14.20 20.25
N ARG A 16 10.18 -14.46 21.46
CA ARG A 16 10.29 -13.43 22.50
C ARG A 16 11.30 -12.35 22.14
N GLN A 17 12.43 -12.72 21.56
CA GLN A 17 13.44 -11.76 21.10
C GLN A 17 12.87 -10.88 19.97
N TRP A 18 12.31 -11.50 18.93
CA TRP A 18 11.65 -10.82 17.81
C TRP A 18 10.61 -9.79 18.28
N ARG A 19 9.72 -10.15 19.21
CA ARG A 19 8.67 -9.24 19.70
C ARG A 19 9.20 -8.03 20.47
N ARG A 20 10.42 -8.11 21.04
CA ARG A 20 11.04 -7.03 21.82
C ARG A 20 11.99 -6.17 20.99
N THR A 21 12.41 -6.65 19.83
CA THR A 21 13.33 -5.95 18.93
C THR A 21 12.54 -5.21 17.85
N PRO A 22 12.87 -3.96 17.50
CA PRO A 22 12.30 -3.31 16.31
C PRO A 22 12.66 -4.12 15.05
N VAL A 23 11.78 -4.09 14.06
CA VAL A 23 12.03 -4.82 12.81
C VAL A 23 13.03 -4.06 11.96
N SER A 24 14.06 -4.76 11.54
CA SER A 24 15.13 -4.36 10.63
C SER A 24 15.62 -5.57 9.85
N VAL A 25 16.34 -5.35 8.75
CA VAL A 25 16.98 -6.43 7.96
C VAL A 25 17.84 -7.34 8.85
N ALA A 26 18.62 -6.74 9.77
CA ALA A 26 19.43 -7.48 10.74
C ALA A 26 18.56 -8.33 11.68
N SER A 27 17.50 -7.76 12.28
CA SER A 27 16.64 -8.48 13.21
C SER A 27 15.88 -9.65 12.55
N ILE A 28 15.58 -9.56 11.25
CA ILE A 28 14.97 -10.64 10.47
C ILE A 28 15.93 -11.82 10.42
N GLN A 29 17.20 -11.56 10.10
CA GLN A 29 18.24 -12.59 10.05
C GLN A 29 18.66 -13.10 11.43
N ASP A 30 18.62 -12.25 12.45
CA ASP A 30 19.04 -12.62 13.81
C ASP A 30 17.99 -13.43 14.57
N TYR A 31 16.71 -13.23 14.26
CA TYR A 31 15.61 -13.83 15.04
C TYR A 31 14.56 -14.52 14.17
N LEU A 32 13.94 -13.83 13.22
CA LEU A 32 12.81 -14.37 12.45
C LEU A 32 13.22 -15.60 11.64
N SER A 33 14.41 -15.56 11.02
CA SER A 33 14.98 -16.66 10.23
C SER A 33 15.23 -17.95 11.01
N LYS A 34 15.28 -17.85 12.35
CA LYS A 34 15.57 -18.98 13.25
C LYS A 34 14.30 -19.61 13.81
N ILE A 35 13.13 -19.07 13.48
CA ILE A 35 11.82 -19.56 13.93
C ILE A 35 11.30 -20.55 12.89
N SER A 36 11.01 -21.77 13.33
CA SER A 36 10.64 -22.85 12.44
C SER A 36 9.16 -22.81 12.05
N LYS A 37 8.25 -22.45 12.96
CA LYS A 37 6.79 -22.55 12.72
C LYS A 37 6.30 -21.60 11.60
N ARG A 38 5.89 -22.17 10.46
CA ARG A 38 5.40 -21.41 9.28
C ARG A 38 4.29 -20.42 9.61
N SER A 39 3.23 -20.89 10.25
CA SER A 39 2.04 -20.08 10.54
C SER A 39 2.38 -18.85 11.39
N TRP A 40 3.34 -19.00 12.29
CA TRP A 40 3.81 -17.90 13.14
C TRP A 40 4.64 -16.90 12.35
N VAL A 41 5.61 -17.36 11.55
CA VAL A 41 6.46 -16.48 10.72
C VAL A 41 5.61 -15.68 9.73
N LEU A 42 4.68 -16.35 9.04
CA LEU A 42 3.77 -15.67 8.09
C LEU A 42 2.84 -14.67 8.77
N HIS A 43 2.36 -14.98 9.98
CA HIS A 43 1.57 -14.03 10.76
C HIS A 43 2.39 -12.77 11.06
N GLU A 44 3.65 -12.89 11.48
CA GLU A 44 4.49 -11.72 11.73
C GLU A 44 4.77 -10.91 10.45
N CYS A 45 5.01 -11.58 9.30
CA CYS A 45 5.22 -10.88 8.03
C CYS A 45 3.97 -10.13 7.54
N LEU A 46 2.78 -10.64 7.85
CA LEU A 46 1.51 -10.02 7.46
C LEU A 46 1.11 -8.89 8.40
N GLU A 47 1.21 -9.10 9.70
CA GLU A 47 0.65 -8.17 10.69
C GLU A 47 1.62 -7.05 11.06
N ARG A 48 2.93 -7.33 11.15
CA ARG A 48 3.89 -6.36 11.64
C ARG A 48 4.24 -5.31 10.57
N VAL A 49 4.26 -4.05 10.97
CA VAL A 49 4.64 -2.92 10.11
C VAL A 49 5.85 -2.21 10.71
N PRO A 50 7.05 -2.32 10.11
CA PRO A 50 8.25 -1.62 10.57
C PRO A 50 8.15 -0.11 10.39
N GLU A 51 8.88 0.64 11.24
CA GLU A 51 8.96 2.11 11.17
C GLU A 51 9.79 2.60 9.99
N ASP A 52 10.67 1.74 9.46
CA ASP A 52 11.57 2.01 8.35
C ASP A 52 11.09 1.31 7.06
N ILE A 53 11.21 2.00 5.92
CA ILE A 53 10.71 1.50 4.64
C ILE A 53 11.52 0.30 4.13
N ASP A 54 12.84 0.30 4.34
CA ASP A 54 13.71 -0.80 3.91
C ASP A 54 13.46 -2.04 4.76
N ALA A 55 13.22 -1.86 6.06
CA ALA A 55 12.77 -2.91 6.95
C ALA A 55 11.39 -3.48 6.55
N MET A 56 10.44 -2.64 6.12
CA MET A 56 9.14 -3.10 5.61
C MET A 56 9.33 -3.91 4.32
N ARG A 57 10.15 -3.43 3.38
CA ARG A 57 10.47 -4.14 2.13
C ARG A 57 11.10 -5.50 2.42
N GLY A 58 12.12 -5.54 3.29
CA GLY A 58 12.79 -6.77 3.69
C GLY A 58 11.86 -7.76 4.39
N LEU A 59 10.93 -7.30 5.22
CA LEU A 59 9.95 -8.17 5.88
C LEU A 59 8.96 -8.80 4.87
N LEU A 60 8.49 -8.00 3.90
CA LEU A 60 7.60 -8.51 2.84
C LEU A 60 8.33 -9.51 1.95
N GLU A 61 9.55 -9.19 1.54
CA GLU A 61 10.39 -10.07 0.71
C GLU A 61 10.67 -11.41 1.42
N TYR A 62 11.00 -11.36 2.71
CA TYR A 62 11.20 -12.56 3.52
C TYR A 62 9.94 -13.45 3.55
N GLY A 63 8.76 -12.85 3.72
CA GLY A 63 7.49 -13.57 3.63
C GLY A 63 7.20 -14.14 2.23
N LEU A 64 7.55 -13.40 1.17
CA LEU A 64 7.35 -13.84 -0.22
C LEU A 64 8.25 -15.02 -0.58
N GLN A 65 9.51 -15.01 -0.15
CA GLN A 65 10.42 -16.15 -0.24
C GLN A 65 9.85 -17.38 0.48
N GLY A 66 9.21 -17.17 1.64
CA GLY A 66 8.53 -18.21 2.41
C GLY A 66 7.25 -18.79 1.81
N THR A 67 6.75 -18.20 0.73
CA THR A 67 5.47 -18.55 0.12
C THR A 67 5.60 -18.84 -1.37
N ASP A 68 6.81 -19.08 -1.89
CA ASP A 68 7.01 -19.42 -3.29
C ASP A 68 6.62 -20.87 -3.60
N LEU A 69 6.74 -21.24 -4.88
CA LEU A 69 6.29 -22.52 -5.41
C LEU A 69 6.96 -23.71 -4.72
N GLU A 70 8.24 -23.62 -4.38
CA GLU A 70 8.95 -24.69 -3.66
C GLU A 70 8.31 -24.96 -2.29
N ALA A 71 7.98 -23.91 -1.54
CA ALA A 71 7.24 -24.04 -0.28
C ALA A 71 5.84 -24.63 -0.51
N LEU A 72 5.13 -24.20 -1.56
CA LEU A 72 3.79 -24.71 -1.90
C LEU A 72 3.81 -26.21 -2.26
N ILE A 73 4.83 -26.65 -3.00
CA ILE A 73 5.03 -28.04 -3.41
C ILE A 73 5.39 -28.90 -2.19
N ALA A 74 6.33 -28.45 -1.35
CA ALA A 74 6.72 -29.17 -0.14
C ALA A 74 5.54 -29.39 0.81
N ILE A 75 4.65 -28.40 0.94
CA ILE A 75 3.41 -28.53 1.73
C ILE A 75 2.44 -29.53 1.10
N GLY A 76 2.32 -29.53 -0.23
CA GLY A 76 1.48 -30.49 -0.95
C GLY A 76 1.96 -31.94 -0.77
N LYS A 77 3.27 -32.14 -0.67
CA LYS A 77 3.92 -33.44 -0.40
C LYS A 77 3.97 -33.80 1.09
N GLY A 78 3.67 -32.86 2.00
CA GLY A 78 3.76 -33.04 3.44
C GLY A 78 5.19 -33.07 3.99
N GLU A 79 6.17 -32.56 3.23
CA GLU A 79 7.60 -32.60 3.53
C GLU A 79 8.05 -31.45 4.46
N ASP A 80 7.23 -30.40 4.57
CA ASP A 80 7.54 -29.21 5.36
C ASP A 80 7.47 -29.46 6.87
N GLY A 81 6.59 -30.37 7.31
CA GLY A 81 6.38 -30.65 8.73
C GLY A 81 5.87 -29.44 9.53
N GLY A 82 5.15 -28.52 8.90
CA GLY A 82 4.71 -27.25 9.48
C GLY A 82 5.80 -26.17 9.54
N ARG A 83 6.98 -26.43 8.95
CA ARG A 83 8.11 -25.49 8.98
C ARG A 83 8.02 -24.44 7.89
N PHE A 84 8.56 -23.26 8.18
CA PHE A 84 8.79 -22.21 7.21
C PHE A 84 9.96 -22.63 6.30
N ILE A 85 9.75 -22.60 4.99
CA ILE A 85 10.76 -22.97 3.99
C ILE A 85 11.15 -21.69 3.26
N LEU A 86 12.41 -21.30 3.38
CA LEU A 86 12.94 -20.16 2.65
C LEU A 86 13.34 -20.61 1.25
N CYS A 87 12.75 -20.01 0.22
CA CYS A 87 13.12 -20.26 -1.17
C CYS A 87 14.18 -19.22 -1.57
N GLU A 88 15.39 -19.65 -1.89
CA GLU A 88 16.47 -18.75 -2.30
C GLU A 88 16.22 -18.20 -3.69
N ARG A 89 16.36 -16.88 -3.84
CA ARG A 89 16.42 -16.23 -5.16
C ARG A 89 17.87 -16.26 -5.62
N GLU A 90 18.13 -16.82 -6.80
CA GLU A 90 19.47 -16.74 -7.40
C GLU A 90 19.79 -15.25 -7.66
N GLU A 91 20.70 -14.69 -6.87
CA GLU A 91 21.23 -13.35 -7.09
C GLU A 91 22.20 -13.40 -8.27
N VAL A 92 21.88 -12.70 -9.35
CA VAL A 92 22.78 -12.52 -10.48
C VAL A 92 23.80 -11.48 -10.06
N TYR A 93 25.03 -11.91 -9.81
CA TYR A 93 26.15 -11.01 -9.59
C TYR A 93 26.39 -10.25 -10.91
N GLU A 94 26.11 -8.94 -10.95
CA GLU A 94 26.51 -8.09 -12.07
C GLU A 94 28.04 -8.13 -12.18
N SER A 95 28.55 -8.82 -13.19
CA SER A 95 29.97 -8.76 -13.54
C SER A 95 30.27 -7.36 -14.08
N THR A 96 31.27 -6.68 -13.51
CA THR A 96 31.70 -5.30 -13.81
C THR A 96 32.20 -5.08 -15.26
N ASP A 97 32.25 -6.15 -16.07
CA ASP A 97 32.81 -6.12 -17.42
C ASP A 97 31.67 -6.06 -18.44
N GLY A 98 31.36 -4.85 -18.92
CA GLY A 98 30.18 -4.51 -19.74
C GLY A 98 30.04 -5.13 -21.14
N TYR A 99 30.61 -6.31 -21.41
CA TYR A 99 30.38 -7.05 -22.66
C TYR A 99 29.57 -8.32 -22.37
N GLY A 100 28.33 -8.39 -22.88
CA GLY A 100 27.47 -9.57 -22.79
C GLY A 100 26.42 -9.56 -21.66
N VAL A 101 26.29 -8.47 -20.92
CA VAL A 101 25.33 -8.34 -19.80
C VAL A 101 23.88 -8.55 -20.26
N GLU A 102 23.48 -8.00 -21.41
CA GLU A 102 22.11 -8.11 -21.92
C GLU A 102 21.75 -9.55 -22.37
N GLU A 103 22.67 -10.25 -23.04
CA GLU A 103 22.49 -11.66 -23.42
C GLU A 103 22.53 -12.61 -22.21
N LEU A 104 23.38 -12.30 -21.22
CA LEU A 104 23.44 -13.05 -19.96
C LEU A 104 22.20 -12.82 -19.08
N MET A 105 21.70 -11.58 -18.99
CA MET A 105 20.48 -11.24 -18.26
C MET A 105 19.26 -11.92 -18.88
N THR A 106 19.09 -11.82 -20.21
CA THR A 106 17.98 -12.46 -20.92
C THR A 106 18.00 -13.98 -20.78
N SER A 107 19.17 -14.61 -20.87
CA SER A 107 19.35 -16.05 -20.62
C SER A 107 18.98 -16.45 -19.18
N THR A 108 19.36 -15.62 -18.20
CA THR A 108 19.05 -15.88 -16.78
C THR A 108 17.57 -15.68 -16.47
N GLU A 109 16.96 -14.63 -17.01
CA GLU A 109 15.51 -14.41 -16.94
C GLU A 109 14.74 -15.57 -17.57
N GLU A 110 15.19 -16.07 -18.72
CA GLU A 110 14.58 -17.22 -19.37
C GLU A 110 14.75 -18.50 -18.55
N ALA A 111 15.93 -18.73 -17.96
CA ALA A 111 16.17 -19.86 -17.05
C ALA A 111 15.26 -19.79 -15.81
N THR A 112 15.12 -18.62 -15.18
CA THR A 112 14.22 -18.43 -14.04
C THR A 112 12.76 -18.62 -14.43
N ARG A 113 12.36 -18.17 -15.63
CA ARG A 113 11.01 -18.41 -16.17
C ARG A 113 10.75 -19.89 -16.40
N ASN A 114 11.67 -20.60 -17.05
CA ASN A 114 11.53 -22.03 -17.33
C ASN A 114 11.46 -22.84 -16.03
N ARG A 115 12.33 -22.56 -15.06
CA ARG A 115 12.27 -23.17 -13.72
C ARG A 115 10.94 -22.90 -13.03
N ARG A 116 10.40 -21.68 -13.16
CA ARG A 116 9.08 -21.33 -12.62
C ARG A 116 7.97 -22.13 -13.28
N GLU A 117 8.00 -22.32 -14.59
CA GLU A 117 7.03 -23.14 -15.34
C GLU A 117 7.10 -24.62 -14.92
N GLU A 118 8.29 -25.18 -14.75
CA GLU A 118 8.49 -26.54 -14.25
C GLU A 118 7.92 -26.75 -12.83
N LEU A 119 8.11 -25.77 -11.94
CA LEU A 119 7.53 -25.81 -10.60
C LEU A 119 6.01 -25.68 -10.64
N LEU A 120 5.47 -24.80 -11.49
CA LEU A 120 4.02 -24.66 -11.68
C LEU A 120 3.38 -25.97 -12.17
N ALA A 121 4.05 -26.70 -13.07
CA ALA A 121 3.57 -27.98 -13.58
C ALA A 121 3.43 -29.07 -12.49
N GLN A 122 4.13 -28.94 -11.36
CA GLN A 122 4.02 -29.86 -10.22
C GLN A 122 2.82 -29.56 -9.31
N VAL A 123 2.15 -28.41 -9.47
CA VAL A 123 1.06 -27.98 -8.58
C VAL A 123 -0.29 -28.28 -9.21
N ASN A 124 -1.11 -29.08 -8.51
CA ASN A 124 -2.52 -29.28 -8.88
C ASN A 124 -3.41 -28.20 -8.26
N PHE A 125 -3.71 -27.14 -9.02
CA PHE A 125 -4.50 -26.00 -8.55
C PHE A 125 -5.98 -26.34 -8.28
N ASP A 126 -6.53 -27.39 -8.89
CA ASP A 126 -7.92 -27.80 -8.68
C ASP A 126 -8.11 -28.53 -7.35
N ASN A 127 -7.04 -29.12 -6.81
CA ASN A 127 -7.09 -29.93 -5.59
C ASN A 127 -6.01 -29.55 -4.57
N LEU A 128 -5.93 -28.27 -4.21
CA LEU A 128 -5.02 -27.80 -3.17
C LEU A 128 -5.48 -28.24 -1.77
N THR A 129 -4.54 -28.64 -0.93
CA THR A 129 -4.78 -28.89 0.51
C THR A 129 -5.14 -27.59 1.24
N LEU A 130 -5.72 -27.68 2.45
CA LEU A 130 -6.03 -26.49 3.26
C LEU A 130 -4.78 -25.63 3.51
N ALA A 131 -3.66 -26.28 3.87
CA ALA A 131 -2.40 -25.59 4.12
C ALA A 131 -1.85 -24.89 2.86
N GLN A 132 -1.97 -25.50 1.68
CA GLN A 132 -1.61 -24.87 0.41
C GLN A 132 -2.49 -23.64 0.11
N ARG A 133 -3.80 -23.73 0.34
CA ARG A 133 -4.72 -22.59 0.16
C ARG A 133 -4.40 -21.46 1.12
N GLU A 134 -4.07 -21.77 2.37
CA GLU A 134 -3.64 -20.78 3.35
C GLU A 134 -2.33 -20.10 2.94
N LEU A 135 -1.36 -20.86 2.42
CA LEU A 135 -0.12 -20.31 1.86
C LEU A 135 -0.41 -19.36 0.69
N CYS A 136 -1.26 -19.76 -0.26
CA CYS A 136 -1.65 -18.92 -1.39
C CYS A 136 -2.34 -17.62 -0.94
N ARG A 137 -3.20 -17.68 0.09
CA ARG A 137 -3.83 -16.49 0.68
C ARG A 137 -2.82 -15.57 1.36
N ALA A 138 -1.80 -16.13 2.02
CA ALA A 138 -0.71 -15.36 2.60
C ALA A 138 0.11 -14.69 1.49
N ARG A 139 0.50 -15.43 0.44
CA ARG A 139 1.23 -14.89 -0.72
C ARG A 139 0.47 -13.74 -1.38
N LEU A 140 -0.83 -13.92 -1.62
CA LEU A 140 -1.66 -12.88 -2.24
C LEU A 140 -1.65 -11.58 -1.40
N ARG A 141 -1.78 -11.69 -0.08
CA ARG A 141 -1.72 -10.52 0.81
C ARG A 141 -0.33 -9.88 0.84
N LEU A 142 0.74 -10.67 0.86
CA LEU A 142 2.11 -10.15 0.81
C LEU A 142 2.39 -9.42 -0.51
N LEU A 143 1.96 -9.98 -1.65
CA LEU A 143 2.06 -9.33 -2.96
C LEU A 143 1.26 -8.03 -3.00
N GLN A 144 0.04 -8.02 -2.46
CA GLN A 144 -0.76 -6.81 -2.32
C GLN A 144 -0.03 -5.75 -1.49
N PHE A 145 0.54 -6.12 -0.34
CA PHE A 145 1.28 -5.17 0.49
C PHE A 145 2.56 -4.67 -0.19
N SER A 146 3.25 -5.52 -0.95
CA SER A 146 4.43 -5.13 -1.72
C SER A 146 4.08 -4.12 -2.82
N ASP A 147 3.03 -4.37 -3.60
CA ASP A 147 2.51 -3.44 -4.61
C ASP A 147 2.08 -2.10 -4.00
N ARG A 148 1.45 -2.15 -2.82
CA ARG A 148 1.10 -0.93 -2.06
C ARG A 148 2.32 -0.18 -1.56
N LEU A 149 3.36 -0.88 -1.13
CA LEU A 149 4.60 -0.24 -0.69
C LEU A 149 5.25 0.52 -1.86
N LEU A 150 5.33 -0.11 -3.03
CA LEU A 150 5.83 0.53 -4.26
C LEU A 150 4.99 1.74 -4.65
N THR A 151 3.65 1.61 -4.63
CA THR A 151 2.75 2.75 -4.89
C THR A 151 2.98 3.88 -3.90
N TYR A 152 3.16 3.56 -2.62
CA TYR A 152 3.38 4.57 -1.59
C TYR A 152 4.74 5.26 -1.77
N GLU A 153 5.78 4.50 -2.10
CA GLU A 153 7.11 5.01 -2.44
C GLU A 153 7.05 6.04 -3.58
N GLU A 154 6.34 5.73 -4.66
CA GLU A 154 6.10 6.67 -5.76
C GLU A 154 5.36 7.94 -5.30
N VAL A 155 4.32 7.80 -4.47
CA VAL A 155 3.58 8.95 -3.91
C VAL A 155 4.46 9.84 -3.03
N LEU A 156 5.46 9.27 -2.35
CA LEU A 156 6.41 10.03 -1.53
C LEU A 156 7.48 10.77 -2.35
N GLY A 157 7.55 10.53 -3.66
CA GLY A 157 8.54 11.11 -4.56
C GLY A 157 9.66 10.15 -4.97
N GLY A 158 9.42 8.84 -4.89
CA GLY A 158 10.34 7.79 -5.27
C GLY A 158 11.25 7.29 -4.14
N PRO A 159 12.09 6.26 -4.40
CA PRO A 159 12.82 5.52 -3.38
C PRO A 159 13.68 6.39 -2.45
N HIS A 160 14.38 7.39 -3.01
CA HIS A 160 15.26 8.27 -2.25
C HIS A 160 14.50 9.17 -1.27
N ALA A 161 13.34 9.70 -1.68
CA ALA A 161 12.52 10.56 -0.82
C ALA A 161 11.72 9.76 0.20
N ALA A 162 11.40 8.51 -0.12
CA ALA A 162 10.57 7.66 0.73
C ALA A 162 11.25 7.31 2.06
N GLY A 163 12.57 7.15 2.10
CA GLY A 163 13.30 6.87 3.35
C GLY A 163 13.05 7.90 4.46
N GLU A 164 12.92 9.18 4.11
CA GLU A 164 12.67 10.26 5.09
C GLU A 164 11.17 10.51 5.34
N ARG A 165 10.31 10.17 4.39
CA ARG A 165 8.88 10.56 4.39
C ARG A 165 7.92 9.43 4.73
N TYR A 166 8.44 8.20 4.82
CA TYR A 166 7.63 7.02 5.11
C TYR A 166 7.01 7.11 6.51
N ASP A 167 5.69 6.98 6.57
CA ASP A 167 4.93 6.87 7.81
C ASP A 167 4.32 5.47 7.90
N HIS A 168 4.86 4.64 8.79
CA HIS A 168 4.40 3.28 9.02
C HIS A 168 2.93 3.19 9.45
N ARG A 169 2.41 4.17 10.20
CA ARG A 169 1.02 4.17 10.68
C ARG A 169 0.05 4.50 9.56
N PHE A 170 0.47 5.39 8.67
CA PHE A 170 -0.25 5.63 7.42
C PHE A 170 -0.23 4.37 6.55
N PHE A 171 0.94 3.75 6.36
CA PHE A 171 1.08 2.57 5.52
C PHE A 171 0.27 1.38 6.02
N GLU A 172 0.22 1.15 7.34
CA GLU A 172 -0.58 0.09 7.96
C GLU A 172 -2.07 0.16 7.57
N LYS A 173 -2.62 1.38 7.50
CA LYS A 173 -4.00 1.62 7.04
C LYS A 173 -4.07 1.51 5.52
N PHE A 174 -3.17 2.20 4.82
CA PHE A 174 -3.16 2.26 3.35
C PHE A 174 -3.11 0.88 2.70
N ARG A 175 -2.27 -0.02 3.22
CA ARG A 175 -2.07 -1.38 2.68
C ARG A 175 -3.31 -2.29 2.85
N SER A 176 -4.17 -1.98 3.83
CA SER A 176 -5.38 -2.77 4.15
C SER A 176 -6.66 -2.19 3.56
N GLU A 177 -6.62 -1.02 2.93
CA GLU A 177 -7.79 -0.36 2.36
C GLU A 177 -8.04 -0.71 0.89
N ASN A 178 -9.31 -0.68 0.48
CA ASN A 178 -9.69 -0.88 -0.92
C ASN A 178 -9.17 0.27 -1.80
N ILE A 179 -8.42 -0.06 -2.86
CA ILE A 179 -7.75 0.94 -3.72
C ILE A 179 -8.73 1.87 -4.42
N VAL A 180 -9.88 1.36 -4.87
CA VAL A 180 -10.91 2.16 -5.56
C VAL A 180 -11.49 3.18 -4.58
N ARG A 181 -11.77 2.74 -3.36
CA ARG A 181 -12.27 3.63 -2.30
C ARG A 181 -11.25 4.71 -1.95
N LEU A 182 -9.97 4.35 -1.80
CA LEU A 182 -8.89 5.31 -1.56
C LEU A 182 -8.78 6.32 -2.69
N ALA A 183 -8.78 5.88 -3.95
CA ALA A 183 -8.70 6.76 -5.11
C ALA A 183 -9.87 7.76 -5.13
N VAL A 184 -11.09 7.30 -4.86
CA VAL A 184 -12.27 8.18 -4.75
C VAL A 184 -12.11 9.19 -3.60
N ASN A 185 -11.62 8.76 -2.44
CA ASN A 185 -11.40 9.64 -1.30
C ASN A 185 -10.34 10.71 -1.60
N TYR A 186 -9.23 10.33 -2.23
CA TYR A 186 -8.19 11.27 -2.65
C TYR A 186 -8.68 12.25 -3.71
N ALA A 187 -9.43 11.79 -4.71
CA ALA A 187 -10.03 12.66 -5.72
C ALA A 187 -10.97 13.69 -5.09
N ARG A 188 -11.79 13.27 -4.12
CA ARG A 188 -12.67 14.16 -3.35
C ARG A 188 -11.90 15.17 -2.50
N ALA A 189 -10.86 14.73 -1.81
CA ALA A 189 -10.01 15.61 -0.99
C ALA A 189 -9.28 16.65 -1.85
N ALA A 190 -8.74 16.23 -3.00
CA ALA A 190 -8.11 17.13 -3.96
C ALA A 190 -9.11 18.15 -4.52
N ALA A 191 -10.33 17.72 -4.87
CA ALA A 191 -11.40 18.62 -5.30
C ALA A 191 -11.78 19.64 -4.22
N ALA A 192 -11.85 19.21 -2.94
CA ALA A 192 -12.11 20.14 -1.84
C ALA A 192 -10.98 21.17 -1.64
N LEU A 193 -9.72 20.75 -1.76
CA LEU A 193 -8.55 21.64 -1.65
C LEU A 193 -8.48 22.64 -2.81
N THR A 194 -8.73 22.20 -4.04
CA THR A 194 -8.75 23.10 -5.20
C THR A 194 -9.85 24.15 -5.08
N LEU A 195 -11.04 23.77 -4.63
CA LEU A 195 -12.11 24.73 -4.35
C LEU A 195 -11.69 25.75 -3.28
N ARG A 196 -11.04 25.31 -2.19
CA ARG A 196 -10.56 26.19 -1.12
C ARG A 196 -9.51 27.20 -1.62
N GLN A 197 -8.61 26.80 -2.51
CA GLN A 197 -7.58 27.69 -3.08
C GLN A 197 -8.14 28.65 -4.12
N LEU A 198 -9.17 28.24 -4.87
CA LEU A 198 -9.80 29.07 -5.89
C LEU A 198 -10.80 30.06 -5.31
N LEU A 199 -11.42 29.79 -4.17
CA LEU A 199 -12.43 30.69 -3.58
C LEU A 199 -11.94 32.13 -3.27
N PRO A 200 -10.72 32.34 -2.73
CA PRO A 200 -10.18 33.69 -2.52
C PRO A 200 -10.04 34.53 -3.80
N SER A 201 -9.67 33.91 -4.93
CA SER A 201 -9.56 34.62 -6.22
C SER A 201 -10.92 34.98 -6.83
N LEU A 202 -12.00 34.35 -6.36
CA LEU A 202 -13.38 34.68 -6.71
C LEU A 202 -13.98 35.78 -5.86
N SER A 203 -13.60 35.84 -4.57
CA SER A 203 -13.99 36.95 -3.69
C SER A 203 -13.30 38.28 -4.04
N GLY A 204 -12.22 38.25 -4.83
CA GLY A 204 -11.40 39.43 -5.16
C GLY A 204 -11.37 39.87 -6.62
N SER A 205 -12.03 39.17 -7.55
CA SER A 205 -12.00 39.53 -8.98
C SER A 205 -13.29 40.20 -9.47
N CYS A 206 -13.16 41.42 -9.99
CA CYS A 206 -14.24 42.25 -10.54
C CYS A 206 -14.63 41.91 -11.99
N CYS A 207 -14.08 40.84 -12.57
CA CYS A 207 -14.29 40.51 -13.98
C CYS A 207 -15.40 39.45 -14.15
N PRO A 208 -16.41 39.67 -15.01
CA PRO A 208 -17.50 38.73 -15.24
C PRO A 208 -17.02 37.39 -15.84
N ASP A 209 -15.97 37.41 -16.66
CA ASP A 209 -15.40 36.20 -17.29
C ASP A 209 -14.69 35.28 -16.29
N SER A 210 -14.01 35.84 -15.28
CA SER A 210 -13.34 35.07 -14.22
C SER A 210 -14.35 34.46 -13.24
N GLN A 211 -15.48 35.14 -13.01
CA GLN A 211 -16.58 34.61 -12.20
C GLN A 211 -17.33 33.47 -12.91
N ALA A 212 -17.57 33.59 -14.22
CA ALA A 212 -18.25 32.56 -15.01
C ALA A 212 -17.42 31.27 -15.11
N ALA A 213 -16.12 31.38 -15.39
CA ALA A 213 -15.21 30.23 -15.48
C ALA A 213 -15.17 29.44 -14.17
N ALA A 214 -15.13 30.13 -13.04
CA ALA A 214 -15.03 29.49 -11.74
C ALA A 214 -16.36 29.01 -11.16
N ALA A 215 -17.47 29.69 -11.48
CA ALA A 215 -18.81 29.15 -11.23
C ALA A 215 -19.04 27.84 -11.99
N LEU A 216 -18.52 27.73 -13.22
CA LEU A 216 -18.51 26.48 -13.98
C LEU A 216 -17.61 25.44 -13.29
N THR A 217 -16.41 25.79 -12.84
CA THR A 217 -15.53 24.86 -12.09
C THR A 217 -16.20 24.35 -10.81
N LEU A 218 -16.85 25.24 -10.03
CA LEU A 218 -17.63 24.88 -8.84
C LEU A 218 -18.78 23.94 -9.17
N ARG A 219 -19.54 24.23 -10.24
CA ARG A 219 -20.68 23.42 -10.69
C ARG A 219 -20.26 22.02 -11.15
N GLN A 220 -19.07 21.89 -11.75
CA GLN A 220 -18.52 20.60 -12.16
C GLN A 220 -17.96 19.77 -10.99
N LEU A 221 -17.41 20.43 -9.95
CA LEU A 221 -16.77 19.75 -8.82
C LEU A 221 -17.73 19.45 -7.65
N LEU A 222 -18.82 20.20 -7.48
CA LEU A 222 -19.81 20.00 -6.41
C LEU A 222 -20.45 18.60 -6.37
N PRO A 223 -20.84 17.97 -7.50
CA PRO A 223 -21.40 16.62 -7.50
C PRO A 223 -20.45 15.55 -6.95
N SER A 224 -19.14 15.78 -7.05
CA SER A 224 -18.12 14.84 -6.54
C SER A 224 -18.04 14.85 -5.00
N LEU A 225 -18.45 15.95 -4.37
CA LEU A 225 -18.46 16.17 -2.92
C LEU A 225 -19.80 15.78 -2.28
N SER A 226 -20.93 15.91 -3.00
CA SER A 226 -22.27 15.56 -2.50
C SER A 226 -22.59 14.06 -2.52
N GLY A 227 -21.81 13.25 -3.25
CA GLY A 227 -22.00 11.80 -3.35
C GLY A 227 -21.38 10.95 -2.22
N SER A 228 -21.14 11.50 -1.03
CA SER A 228 -20.59 10.72 0.10
C SER A 228 -21.70 10.12 0.98
N CYS A 229 -21.56 8.85 1.38
CA CYS A 229 -22.47 8.16 2.31
C CYS A 229 -21.94 8.14 3.76
N CYS A 230 -20.95 8.98 4.11
CA CYS A 230 -20.36 9.01 5.44
C CYS A 230 -20.64 10.36 6.14
N PRO A 231 -21.16 10.36 7.38
CA PRO A 231 -21.58 11.59 8.07
C PRO A 231 -20.41 12.55 8.37
N ASP A 232 -19.21 12.04 8.63
CA ASP A 232 -18.05 12.87 8.99
C ASP A 232 -17.48 13.65 7.79
N SER A 233 -17.51 13.05 6.60
CA SER A 233 -17.06 13.71 5.37
C SER A 233 -18.11 14.67 4.81
N GLN A 234 -19.40 14.39 5.03
CA GLN A 234 -20.48 15.34 4.78
C GLN A 234 -20.39 16.55 5.73
N ALA A 235 -20.11 16.33 7.02
CA ALA A 235 -19.97 17.41 7.99
C ALA A 235 -18.79 18.34 7.67
N ALA A 236 -17.64 17.79 7.27
CA ALA A 236 -16.48 18.59 6.86
C ALA A 236 -16.75 19.38 5.57
N ALA A 237 -17.37 18.76 4.55
CA ALA A 237 -17.72 19.45 3.30
C ALA A 237 -18.81 20.53 3.52
N ALA A 238 -19.82 20.24 4.34
CA ALA A 238 -20.89 21.17 4.69
C ALA A 238 -20.41 22.32 5.58
N LEU A 239 -19.49 22.07 6.52
CA LEU A 239 -18.86 23.11 7.33
C LEU A 239 -17.97 24.01 6.47
N THR A 240 -17.22 23.43 5.53
CA THR A 240 -16.40 24.19 4.58
C THR A 240 -17.31 25.07 3.71
N LEU A 241 -18.38 24.52 3.14
CA LEU A 241 -19.39 25.29 2.39
C LEU A 241 -20.07 26.39 3.23
N ARG A 242 -20.42 26.11 4.50
CA ARG A 242 -21.02 27.09 5.43
C ARG A 242 -20.06 28.22 5.82
N GLN A 243 -18.78 27.92 6.00
CA GLN A 243 -17.75 28.90 6.33
C GLN A 243 -17.39 29.79 5.14
N LEU A 244 -17.63 29.32 3.91
CA LEU A 244 -17.29 30.01 2.65
C LEU A 244 -18.47 30.81 2.05
N LEU A 245 -19.70 30.58 2.52
CA LEU A 245 -20.90 31.35 2.15
C LEU A 245 -20.81 32.86 2.48
N PRO A 246 -20.28 33.30 3.64
CA PRO A 246 -20.14 34.72 3.95
C PRO A 246 -19.16 35.45 3.02
N SER A 247 -18.08 34.80 2.55
CA SER A 247 -17.12 35.40 1.61
C SER A 247 -17.67 35.66 0.21
N LEU A 248 -18.78 35.00 -0.18
CA LEU A 248 -19.48 35.25 -1.44
C LEU A 248 -20.47 36.42 -1.33
N SER A 249 -20.87 36.81 -0.11
CA SER A 249 -21.74 37.96 0.15
C SER A 249 -21.03 39.32 0.10
N GLY A 250 -19.70 39.31 -0.08
CA GLY A 250 -18.86 40.52 -0.12
C GLY A 250 -18.65 41.15 -1.50
N SER A 251 -19.27 40.63 -2.58
CA SER A 251 -19.02 41.17 -3.93
C SER A 251 -19.83 42.45 -4.20
N CYS A 252 -19.18 43.52 -4.69
CA CYS A 252 -19.75 44.86 -4.89
C CYS A 252 -20.85 45.03 -5.98
N CYS A 253 -21.37 43.96 -6.57
CA CYS A 253 -22.40 44.04 -7.63
C CYS A 253 -23.68 43.29 -7.23
N PRO A 254 -24.87 43.94 -7.19
CA PRO A 254 -26.12 43.32 -6.76
C PRO A 254 -26.62 42.21 -7.70
N ASP A 255 -26.31 42.28 -8.99
CA ASP A 255 -26.75 41.28 -9.99
C ASP A 255 -25.94 39.97 -9.94
N SER A 256 -24.64 40.05 -9.61
CA SER A 256 -23.79 38.86 -9.45
C SER A 256 -24.06 38.12 -8.13
N GLN A 257 -24.48 38.84 -7.09
CA GLN A 257 -24.96 38.25 -5.84
C GLN A 257 -26.24 37.43 -6.04
N ALA A 258 -27.18 37.92 -6.86
CA ALA A 258 -28.41 37.21 -7.17
C ALA A 258 -28.15 35.91 -7.95
N ALA A 259 -27.23 35.93 -8.92
CA ALA A 259 -26.86 34.75 -9.70
C ALA A 259 -26.11 33.70 -8.86
N ALA A 260 -25.14 34.12 -8.03
CA ALA A 260 -24.43 33.22 -7.12
C ALA A 260 -25.37 32.62 -6.05
N ALA A 261 -26.27 33.43 -5.48
CA ALA A 261 -27.26 32.98 -4.51
C ALA A 261 -28.32 32.05 -5.12
N LEU A 262 -28.76 32.29 -6.36
CA LEU A 262 -29.66 31.39 -7.09
C LEU A 262 -28.98 30.06 -7.42
N THR A 263 -27.72 30.11 -7.85
CA THR A 263 -26.95 28.90 -8.17
C THR A 263 -26.71 28.06 -6.92
N LEU A 264 -26.40 28.69 -5.78
CA LEU A 264 -26.29 28.02 -4.48
C LEU A 264 -27.64 27.48 -3.96
N ARG A 265 -28.75 28.21 -4.15
CA ARG A 265 -30.11 27.75 -3.79
C ARG A 265 -30.62 26.58 -4.63
N GLN A 266 -30.15 26.44 -5.86
CA GLN A 266 -30.49 25.29 -6.71
C GLN A 266 -29.57 24.08 -6.48
N LEU A 267 -28.46 24.24 -5.75
CA LEU A 267 -27.44 23.20 -5.52
C LEU A 267 -27.43 22.64 -4.09
N LEU A 268 -28.15 23.24 -3.15
CA LEU A 268 -28.40 22.71 -1.81
C LEU A 268 -29.92 22.45 -1.66
N PRO A 269 -30.36 21.21 -1.38
CA PRO A 269 -31.75 20.94 -1.03
C PRO A 269 -32.17 21.62 0.27
#